data_AF-A0A1S7BGV0-F1
#
_entry.id   AF-A0A1S7BGV0-F1
#
_cell.length_a   1.000
_cell.length_b   1.000
_cell.length_c   1.000
_cell.angle_alpha   90.00
_cell.angle_beta   90.00
_cell.angle_gamma   90.00
#
_symmetry.space_group_name_H-M   'P 1'
#
loop_
_entity.id
_entity.type
_entity.pdbx_description
1 polymer ?
#
loop_
_entity_poly.entity_id
_entity_poly.type
_entity_poly.pdbx_seq_one_letter_code
_entity_poly.pdbx_strand_id
1 'polypeptide(L)'
;MNDKVDNLLHEYKNENNFRSMSEALYSLLTQNENQNLKINSEELKTKLNIIDKNICIMLEMISYQTDNLDLVPTFSISNGLSRAYNGAKKLTEENIKENMINKRERSMY
;
A
#
# COMPACT_ATOMS: atom_id res chain seq x y z
N MET A 1 10.38 -9.60 9.52
CA MET A 1 10.33 -8.24 10.11
C MET A 1 10.69 -8.39 11.58
N ASN A 2 11.40 -7.44 12.19
CA ASN A 2 11.83 -7.59 13.58
C ASN A 2 10.63 -7.29 14.49
N ASP A 3 10.03 -8.33 15.09
CA ASP A 3 8.76 -8.26 15.88
C ASP A 3 8.77 -7.16 16.95
N LYS A 4 9.96 -6.79 17.42
CA LYS A 4 10.16 -5.70 18.37
C LYS A 4 9.80 -4.32 17.80
N VAL A 5 10.08 -4.06 16.51
CA VAL A 5 9.77 -2.78 15.86
C VAL A 5 8.28 -2.64 15.62
N ASP A 6 7.61 -3.73 15.26
CA ASP A 6 6.18 -3.76 15.01
C ASP A 6 5.38 -3.51 16.29
N ASN A 7 5.75 -4.17 17.39
CA ASN A 7 5.15 -3.95 18.70
C ASN A 7 5.31 -2.50 19.18
N LEU A 8 6.50 -1.91 19.03
CA LEU A 8 6.75 -0.52 19.38
C LEU A 8 5.90 0.46 18.55
N LEU A 9 5.68 0.14 17.27
CA LEU A 9 4.84 0.94 16.38
C LEU A 9 3.36 0.86 16.75
N HIS A 10 2.90 -0.33 17.15
CA HIS A 10 1.56 -0.55 17.68
C HIS A 10 1.32 0.19 19.00
N GLU A 11 2.29 0.14 19.92
CA GLU A 11 2.26 0.89 21.18
C GLU A 11 2.18 2.40 20.90
N TYR A 12 3.08 2.93 20.07
CA TYR A 12 3.11 4.34 19.70
C TYR A 12 1.81 4.79 19.00
N LYS A 13 1.23 3.95 18.14
CA LYS A 13 -0.09 4.21 17.53
C LYS A 13 -1.17 4.38 18.59
N ASN A 14 -1.22 3.46 19.56
CA ASN A 14 -2.25 3.45 20.59
C ASN A 14 -2.10 4.62 21.56
N GLU A 15 -0.87 4.94 21.98
CA GLU A 15 -0.57 6.06 22.89
C GLU A 15 -0.97 7.41 22.30
N ASN A 16 -0.79 7.57 20.98
CA ASN A 16 -1.09 8.82 20.28
C ASN A 16 -2.49 8.84 19.62
N ASN A 17 -3.31 7.80 19.84
CA ASN A 17 -4.65 7.64 19.27
C ASN A 17 -4.69 7.74 17.72
N PHE A 18 -3.64 7.29 17.05
CA PHE A 18 -3.61 7.26 15.59
C PHE A 18 -4.59 6.20 15.05
N ARG A 19 -5.33 6.54 14.00
CA ARG A 19 -6.34 5.65 13.40
C ARG A 19 -5.69 4.51 12.63
N SER A 20 -4.48 4.72 12.12
CA SER A 20 -3.74 3.73 11.34
C SER A 20 -2.24 3.70 11.67
N MET A 21 -1.58 2.59 11.33
CA MET A 21 -0.12 2.47 11.44
C MET A 21 0.62 3.48 10.54
N SER A 22 0.00 3.84 9.42
CA SER A 22 0.54 4.83 8.48
C SER A 22 0.60 6.23 9.09
N GLU A 23 -0.40 6.61 9.89
CA GLU A 23 -0.39 7.87 10.65
C GLU A 23 0.70 7.87 11.74
N ALA A 24 0.85 6.75 12.46
CA ALA A 24 1.91 6.56 13.44
C ALA A 24 3.31 6.68 12.80
N LEU A 25 3.54 6.02 11.67
CA LEU A 25 4.77 6.10 10.89
C LEU A 25 5.03 7.53 10.39
N TYR A 26 4.01 8.18 9.82
CA TYR A 26 4.15 9.55 9.33
C TYR A 26 4.55 10.50 10.46
N SER A 27 3.88 10.40 11.62
CA SER A 27 4.20 11.17 12.81
C SER A 27 5.64 10.96 13.26
N LEU A 28 6.12 9.72 13.39
CA LEU A 28 7.50 9.41 13.76
C LEU A 28 8.53 9.99 12.78
N LEU A 29 8.22 9.94 11.49
CA LEU A 29 9.07 10.48 10.43
C LEU A 29 9.09 12.01 10.43
N THR A 30 8.03 12.66 10.91
CA THR A 30 7.90 14.13 10.94
C THR A 30 8.21 14.78 12.28
N GLN A 31 8.14 14.04 13.40
CA GLN A 31 8.39 14.57 14.76
C GLN A 31 9.89 14.79 15.05
N ASN A 32 10.79 14.12 14.31
CA ASN A 32 12.22 14.36 14.39
C ASN A 32 12.64 15.54 13.50
N GLU A 33 12.18 16.75 13.83
CA GLU A 33 12.59 18.00 13.15
C GLU A 33 14.09 18.33 13.29
N ASN A 34 14.85 17.56 14.10
CA ASN A 34 16.29 17.72 14.29
C ASN A 34 17.18 16.87 13.35
N GLN A 35 16.60 16.15 12.38
CA GLN A 35 17.39 15.56 11.30
C GLN A 35 17.07 16.29 10.00
N ASN A 36 18.11 16.70 9.28
CA ASN A 36 18.13 17.40 7.98
C ASN A 36 17.37 16.72 6.82
N LEU A 37 16.43 15.82 7.09
CA LEU A 37 15.52 15.27 6.11
C LEU A 37 14.33 16.23 5.97
N LYS A 38 14.49 17.23 5.10
CA LYS A 38 13.32 17.82 4.42
C LYS A 38 12.69 16.72 3.59
N ILE A 39 11.91 15.86 4.23
CA ILE A 39 11.10 14.87 3.53
C ILE A 39 10.08 15.69 2.75
N ASN A 40 10.26 15.76 1.43
CA ASN A 40 9.27 16.32 0.53
C ASN A 40 8.01 15.47 0.70
N SER A 41 7.01 15.99 1.42
CA SER A 41 5.79 15.28 1.78
C SER A 41 5.07 14.72 0.56
N GLU A 42 5.17 15.39 -0.59
CA GLU A 42 4.61 14.94 -1.86
C GLU A 42 5.38 13.75 -2.45
N GLU A 43 6.70 13.71 -2.30
CA GLU A 43 7.53 12.59 -2.72
C GLU A 43 7.27 11.35 -1.84
N LEU A 44 7.16 11.54 -0.51
CA LEU A 44 6.82 10.46 0.42
C LEU A 44 5.44 9.90 0.11
N LYS A 45 4.44 10.76 -0.09
CA LYS A 45 3.08 10.37 -0.47
C LYS A 45 3.06 9.60 -1.79
N THR A 46 3.84 10.04 -2.79
CA THR A 46 3.97 9.34 -4.07
C THR A 46 4.57 7.95 -3.89
N LYS A 47 5.65 7.83 -3.11
CA LYS A 47 6.29 6.54 -2.80
C LYS A 47 5.34 5.59 -2.06
N LEU A 48 4.60 6.09 -1.07
CA LEU A 48 3.60 5.31 -0.34
C LEU A 48 2.47 4.83 -1.25
N ASN A 49 1.97 5.68 -2.15
CA ASN A 49 0.95 5.29 -3.14
C ASN A 49 1.45 4.21 -4.10
N ILE A 50 2.73 4.25 -4.50
CA ILE A 50 3.34 3.21 -5.35
C ILE A 50 3.42 1.87 -4.59
N ILE A 51 3.84 1.91 -3.32
CA ILE A 51 3.90 0.72 -2.47
C ILE A 51 2.51 0.11 -2.31
N ASP A 52 1.50 0.92 -1.98
CA ASP A 52 0.12 0.48 -1.81
C ASP A 52 -0.44 -0.17 -3.09
N LYS A 53 -0.20 0.46 -4.24
CA LYS A 53 -0.59 -0.10 -5.54
C LYS A 53 0.10 -1.45 -5.82
N ASN A 54 1.39 -1.57 -5.50
CA ASN A 54 2.13 -2.82 -5.72
C ASN A 54 1.63 -3.95 -4.81
N ILE A 55 1.28 -3.65 -3.56
CA ILE A 55 0.70 -4.63 -2.62
C ILE A 55 -0.65 -5.13 -3.15
N CYS A 56 -1.54 -4.23 -3.59
CA CYS A 56 -2.81 -4.62 -4.20
C CYS A 56 -2.64 -5.54 -5.40
N ILE A 57 -1.70 -5.22 -6.30
CA ILE A 57 -1.39 -6.07 -7.46
C ILE A 57 -0.89 -7.44 -7.00
N MET A 58 0.00 -7.51 -6.01
CA MET A 58 0.49 -8.79 -5.50
C MET A 58 -0.62 -9.65 -4.90
N LEU A 59 -1.53 -9.06 -4.11
CA LEU A 59 -2.65 -9.79 -3.52
C LEU A 59 -3.59 -10.33 -4.61
N GLU A 60 -3.94 -9.53 -5.61
CA GLU A 60 -4.74 -9.96 -6.75
C GLU A 60 -4.05 -11.05 -7.58
N MET A 61 -2.72 -10.98 -7.75
CA MET A 61 -1.96 -12.05 -8.41
C MET A 61 -2.05 -13.36 -7.63
N ILE A 62 -1.91 -13.31 -6.30
CA ILE A 62 -2.03 -14.48 -5.44
C ILE A 62 -3.43 -15.08 -5.59
N SER A 63 -4.48 -14.27 -5.40
CA SER A 63 -5.87 -14.70 -5.52
C SER A 63 -6.16 -15.32 -6.89
N TYR A 64 -5.73 -14.66 -7.97
CA TYR A 64 -5.94 -15.17 -9.32
C TYR A 64 -5.25 -16.52 -9.55
N GLN A 65 -4.04 -16.71 -9.03
CA GLN A 65 -3.29 -17.96 -9.21
C GLN A 65 -3.82 -19.08 -8.31
N THR A 66 -4.27 -18.78 -7.09
CA THR A 66 -4.95 -19.76 -6.24
C THR A 66 -6.28 -20.20 -6.84
N ASP A 67 -7.08 -19.27 -7.36
CA ASP A 67 -8.42 -19.57 -7.87
C ASP A 67 -8.41 -20.33 -9.21
N ASN A 68 -7.38 -20.12 -10.04
CA ASN A 68 -7.36 -20.65 -11.41
C ASN A 68 -6.30 -21.72 -11.69
N LEU A 69 -5.23 -21.78 -10.90
CA LEU A 69 -4.06 -22.61 -11.21
C LEU A 69 -3.64 -23.54 -10.07
N ASP A 70 -4.22 -23.43 -8.87
CA ASP A 70 -3.84 -24.23 -7.68
C ASP A 70 -2.33 -24.17 -7.36
N LEU A 71 -1.67 -23.07 -7.75
CA LEU A 71 -0.23 -22.85 -7.65
C LEU A 71 0.06 -21.61 -6.80
N VAL A 72 0.98 -21.72 -5.84
CA VAL A 72 1.52 -20.56 -5.09
C VAL A 72 2.50 -19.80 -6.00
N PRO A 73 2.37 -18.47 -6.16
CA PRO A 73 3.19 -17.69 -7.08
C PRO A 73 4.70 -17.80 -6.80
N THR A 74 5.49 -17.94 -7.85
CA THR A 74 6.91 -17.57 -7.85
C THR A 74 7.04 -16.10 -8.26
N PHE A 75 7.57 -15.26 -7.38
CA PHE A 75 7.69 -13.82 -7.60
C PHE A 75 8.83 -13.50 -8.58
N SER A 76 8.48 -12.90 -9.72
CA SER A 76 9.42 -12.23 -10.61
C SER A 76 8.91 -10.82 -10.87
N ILE A 77 9.61 -9.83 -10.32
CA ILE A 77 9.31 -8.39 -10.42
C ILE A 77 9.76 -7.83 -11.79
N SER A 78 10.14 -8.68 -12.76
CA SER A 78 10.48 -8.20 -14.09
C SER A 78 9.21 -7.63 -14.77
N ASN A 79 9.11 -6.30 -14.76
CA ASN A 79 8.01 -5.55 -15.35
C ASN A 79 7.63 -6.10 -16.74
N GLY A 80 6.36 -6.49 -16.91
CA GLY A 80 5.73 -6.69 -18.21
C GLY A 80 5.77 -8.10 -18.81
N LEU A 81 6.49 -9.07 -18.24
CA LEU A 81 6.63 -10.41 -18.83
C LEU A 81 5.68 -11.47 -18.25
N SER A 82 5.06 -11.23 -17.09
CA SER A 82 4.14 -12.18 -16.45
C SER A 82 2.67 -11.90 -16.80
N ARG A 83 1.98 -12.90 -17.36
CA ARG A 83 0.52 -12.83 -17.62
C ARG A 83 -0.29 -12.58 -16.36
N ALA A 84 0.09 -13.22 -15.25
CA ALA A 84 -0.58 -13.04 -13.95
C ALA A 84 -0.42 -11.60 -13.45
N TYR A 85 0.78 -11.03 -13.55
CA TYR A 85 1.03 -9.63 -13.20
C TYR A 85 0.18 -8.67 -14.03
N ASN A 86 0.13 -8.89 -15.35
CA ASN A 86 -0.66 -8.04 -16.24
C ASN A 86 -2.17 -8.13 -15.96
N GLY A 87 -2.68 -9.32 -15.63
CA GLY A 87 -4.08 -9.52 -15.23
C GLY A 87 -4.44 -8.82 -13.92
N ALA A 88 -3.65 -9.04 -12.87
CA ALA A 88 -3.84 -8.42 -11.57
C ALA A 88 -3.70 -6.89 -11.61
N LYS A 89 -2.74 -6.38 -12.39
CA LYS A 89 -2.59 -4.94 -12.64
C LYS A 89 -3.86 -4.33 -13.23
N LYS A 90 -4.45 -5.00 -14.23
CA LYS A 90 -5.69 -4.53 -14.87
C LYS A 90 -6.86 -4.47 -13.88
N LEU A 91 -7.07 -5.56 -13.13
CA LEU A 91 -8.12 -5.64 -12.10
C LEU A 91 -7.96 -4.55 -11.02
N THR A 92 -6.73 -4.37 -10.53
CA THR A 92 -6.42 -3.35 -9.52
C THR A 92 -6.70 -1.94 -10.06
N GLU A 93 -6.30 -1.64 -11.31
CA GLU A 93 -6.53 -0.34 -11.92
C GLU A 93 -8.02 -0.05 -12.20
N GLU A 94 -8.80 -1.07 -12.53
CA GLU A 94 -10.26 -0.99 -12.70
C GLU A 94 -10.97 -0.74 -11.36
N ASN A 95 -10.65 -1.50 -10.31
CA ASN A 95 -11.21 -1.31 -8.97
C ASN A 95 -10.88 0.06 -8.37
N ILE A 96 -9.67 0.58 -8.62
CA ILE A 96 -9.29 1.93 -8.18
C ILE A 96 -10.15 2.99 -8.90
N LYS A 97 -10.36 2.85 -10.22
CA LYS A 97 -11.20 3.77 -10.99
C LYS A 97 -12.65 3.77 -10.51
N GLU A 98 -13.24 2.58 -10.33
CA GLU A 98 -14.61 2.46 -9.83
C GLU A 98 -14.76 3.08 -8.44
N ASN A 99 -13.80 2.86 -7.53
CA ASN A 99 -13.81 3.48 -6.21
C ASN A 99 -13.69 5.01 -6.25
N MET A 100 -12.92 5.57 -7.18
CA MET A 100 -12.85 7.03 -7.37
C MET A 100 -14.16 7.62 -7.90
N ILE A 101 -14.82 6.92 -8.83
CA ILE A 101 -16.14 7.32 -9.37
C ILE A 101 -17.19 7.28 -8.26
N ASN A 102 -17.27 6.16 -7.53
CA ASN A 102 -18.20 5.98 -6.40
C ASN A 102 -17.99 7.03 -5.30
N LYS A 103 -16.74 7.43 -5.02
CA LYS A 103 -16.45 8.53 -4.08
C LYS A 103 -16.91 9.90 -4.59
N ARG A 104 -16.79 10.17 -5.89
CA ARG A 104 -17.28 11.43 -6.49
C ARG A 104 -18.80 11.52 -6.48
N GLU A 105 -19.49 10.45 -6.85
CA GLU A 105 -20.96 10.42 -6.87
C GLU A 105 -21.56 10.60 -5.46
N ARG A 106 -20.94 10.00 -4.44
CA ARG A 106 -21.33 10.21 -3.02
C ARG A 106 -21.06 11.62 -2.49
N SER A 107 -20.19 12.39 -3.12
CA SER A 107 -19.87 13.77 -2.71
C SER A 107 -20.75 14.83 -3.39
N MET A 108 -21.59 14.43 -4.34
CA MET A 108 -22.55 15.30 -5.04
C MET A 108 -23.95 15.28 -4.43
N TYR A 109 -24.17 14.46 -3.40
CA TYR A 109 -25.37 14.41 -2.56
C TYR A 109 -25.03 14.88 -1.14
#